data_AF-A0A1G8PKU2-F1
#
_entry.id   AF-A0A1G8PKU2-F1
#
_cell.length_a   1.000
_cell.length_b   1.000
_cell.length_c   1.000
_cell.angle_alpha   90.00
_cell.angle_beta   90.00
_cell.angle_gamma   90.00
#
_symmetry.space_group_name_H-M   'P 1'
#
loop_
_entity.id
_entity.type
_entity.pdbx_description
1 polymer ?
#
loop_
_entity_poly.entity_id
_entity_poly.type
_entity_poly.pdbx_seq_one_letter_code
_entity_poly.pdbx_strand_id
1 'polypeptide(L)'
;DTFENPDDGSGNVGYDYPPLGGGYENPADSIVVNKTPCDKLKAQTSNITFKNNITSLEGKTGDSYESGYRIGTNSNGSLQNQMLQNKPGTQQVDLKAFSNTITLMHSHYDGLYPMFSPDDIIFFNQWIVWAQNWNAVPTNTPKIPLNNLTFTLVTSNGNYSFNFDGTSTAPLPNYTQQQLEDLDRDYTYKYLNKAVTVGNVSGIANFDMERLETEFLKFMNDKMNMNGLKLYKTTTNGNSSLTLVNGTRKETDCPN
;
A
#
# COMPACT_ATOMS: atom_id res chain seq x y z
N ASP A 1 43.65 -32.19 43.99
CA ASP A 1 42.41 -31.43 43.85
C ASP A 1 41.76 -31.65 42.51
N THR A 2 41.05 -32.76 42.47
CA THR A 2 40.06 -33.13 41.46
C THR A 2 38.78 -32.35 41.77
N PHE A 3 38.28 -31.56 40.82
CA PHE A 3 36.91 -31.07 40.89
C PHE A 3 36.05 -31.85 39.89
N GLU A 4 35.17 -32.63 40.50
CA GLU A 4 34.15 -33.47 39.90
C GLU A 4 33.10 -32.64 39.17
N ASN A 5 32.58 -33.22 38.10
CA ASN A 5 31.38 -32.80 37.41
C ASN A 5 30.20 -33.60 38.00
N PRO A 6 29.19 -32.99 38.63
CA PRO A 6 27.98 -33.68 39.02
C PRO A 6 26.86 -33.45 38.00
N ASP A 7 26.48 -34.56 37.39
CA ASP A 7 25.12 -35.06 37.19
C ASP A 7 23.97 -34.15 36.74
N ASP A 8 23.38 -34.67 35.67
CA ASP A 8 21.97 -34.70 35.31
C ASP A 8 20.93 -34.46 36.42
N GLY A 9 19.96 -33.61 36.08
CA GLY A 9 18.79 -33.38 36.92
C GLY A 9 17.64 -32.80 36.11
N SER A 10 16.85 -33.68 35.49
CA SER A 10 15.55 -33.35 34.93
C SER A 10 14.63 -32.75 36.01
N GLY A 11 14.24 -31.49 35.84
CA GLY A 11 13.32 -30.79 36.74
C GLY A 11 12.40 -29.87 35.95
N ASN A 12 11.28 -30.43 35.49
CA ASN A 12 10.16 -29.69 34.92
C ASN A 12 9.41 -28.99 36.07
N VAL A 13 9.60 -27.68 36.23
CA VAL A 13 8.73 -26.80 37.03
C VAL A 13 8.75 -25.42 36.39
N GLY A 14 7.59 -25.00 35.88
CA GLY A 14 7.42 -23.79 35.11
C GLY A 14 7.52 -22.50 35.90
N TYR A 15 7.95 -21.45 35.21
CA TYR A 15 7.43 -20.10 35.39
C TYR A 15 7.28 -19.45 34.01
N ASP A 16 6.02 -19.18 33.67
CA ASP A 16 5.61 -18.38 32.52
C ASP A 16 5.91 -16.91 32.87
N TYR A 17 6.96 -16.34 32.26
CA TYR A 17 7.26 -14.91 32.33
C TYR A 17 7.13 -14.32 30.92
N PRO A 18 6.38 -13.22 30.73
CA PRO A 18 6.19 -12.61 29.43
C PRO A 18 7.48 -11.90 29.00
N PRO A 19 7.99 -12.07 27.76
CA PRO A 19 9.07 -11.24 27.29
C PRO A 19 8.52 -9.88 26.86
N LEU A 20 8.47 -8.93 27.80
CA LEU A 20 8.58 -7.50 27.52
C LEU A 20 10.07 -7.14 27.52
N GLY A 21 10.57 -6.61 26.40
CA GLY A 21 11.74 -5.72 26.40
C GLY A 21 12.92 -6.14 25.51
N GLY A 22 13.09 -5.39 24.42
CA GLY A 22 14.40 -4.85 23.99
C GLY A 22 15.53 -5.84 23.71
N GLY A 23 15.47 -6.55 22.59
CA GLY A 23 16.66 -7.16 21.98
C GLY A 23 17.23 -6.24 20.91
N TYR A 24 18.41 -5.66 21.17
CA TYR A 24 19.27 -5.18 20.09
C TYR A 24 19.71 -6.40 19.28
N GLU A 25 19.33 -6.46 18.00
CA GLU A 25 19.78 -7.50 17.09
C GLU A 25 21.31 -7.46 16.98
N ASN A 26 21.94 -8.61 17.23
CA ASN A 26 23.37 -8.80 17.01
C ASN A 26 23.62 -8.73 15.47
N PRO A 27 24.49 -7.85 14.94
CA PRO A 27 24.56 -7.57 13.50
C PRO A 27 25.05 -8.73 12.63
N ALA A 28 25.46 -9.84 13.24
CA ALA A 28 26.07 -10.99 12.57
C ALA A 28 25.12 -12.19 12.40
N ASP A 29 23.87 -12.11 12.86
CA ASP A 29 22.93 -13.23 12.83
C ASP A 29 21.51 -12.85 12.38
N SER A 30 21.39 -11.79 11.57
CA SER A 30 20.12 -11.47 10.92
C SER A 30 19.84 -12.50 9.82
N ILE A 31 19.30 -13.66 10.20
CA ILE A 31 18.52 -14.47 9.27
C ILE A 31 17.46 -13.52 8.73
N VAL A 32 17.60 -13.08 7.48
CA VAL A 32 16.58 -12.27 6.81
C VAL A 32 15.35 -13.16 6.72
N VAL A 33 14.47 -13.10 7.72
CA VAL A 33 13.19 -13.77 7.67
C VAL A 33 12.43 -13.09 6.54
N ASN A 34 12.31 -13.81 5.42
CA ASN A 34 11.48 -13.38 4.29
C ASN A 34 10.03 -13.31 4.79
N LYS A 35 9.62 -12.13 5.27
CA LYS A 35 8.26 -11.85 5.70
C LYS A 35 7.30 -12.11 4.54
N THR A 36 6.21 -12.83 4.81
CA THR A 36 5.17 -13.02 3.81
C THR A 36 4.53 -11.67 3.45
N PRO A 37 3.86 -11.55 2.30
CA PRO A 37 3.18 -10.31 1.95
C PRO A 37 2.15 -9.84 3.00
N CYS A 38 1.44 -10.79 3.66
CA CYS A 38 0.55 -10.46 4.77
C CYS A 38 1.30 -9.97 6.02
N ASP A 39 2.47 -10.54 6.35
CA ASP A 39 3.28 -10.05 7.47
C ASP A 39 3.77 -8.61 7.25
N LYS A 40 4.12 -8.28 6.00
CA LYS A 40 4.51 -6.91 5.63
C LYS A 40 3.35 -5.93 5.76
N LEU A 41 2.18 -6.31 5.25
CA LEU A 41 0.97 -5.51 5.40
C LEU A 41 0.64 -5.31 6.89
N LYS A 42 0.67 -6.38 7.69
CA LYS A 42 0.45 -6.32 9.14
C LYS A 42 1.44 -5.39 9.84
N ALA A 43 2.73 -5.47 9.51
CA ALA A 43 3.75 -4.58 10.05
C ALA A 43 3.48 -3.11 9.68
N GLN A 44 3.03 -2.86 8.45
CA GLN A 44 2.66 -1.53 7.97
C GLN A 44 1.40 -1.01 8.67
N THR A 45 0.32 -1.78 8.71
CA THR A 45 -0.96 -1.36 9.29
C THR A 45 -0.92 -1.31 10.82
N SER A 46 0.04 -1.96 11.47
CA SER A 46 0.29 -1.85 12.92
C SER A 46 1.16 -0.63 13.30
N ASN A 47 1.85 -0.02 12.34
CA ASN A 47 2.69 1.14 12.59
C ASN A 47 1.84 2.35 13.01
N ILE A 48 2.19 2.98 14.14
CA ILE A 48 1.41 4.08 14.71
C ILE A 48 1.35 5.31 13.79
N THR A 49 2.43 5.61 13.05
CA THR A 49 2.46 6.74 12.12
C THR A 49 1.56 6.47 10.92
N PHE A 50 1.63 5.25 10.38
CA PHE A 50 0.72 4.81 9.33
C PHE A 50 -0.74 4.95 9.76
N LYS A 51 -1.11 4.40 10.94
CA LYS A 51 -2.47 4.50 11.48
C LYS A 51 -2.93 5.95 11.65
N ASN A 52 -2.10 6.80 12.24
CA ASN A 52 -2.44 8.20 12.45
C ASN A 52 -2.67 8.94 11.12
N ASN A 53 -1.87 8.65 10.10
CA ASN A 53 -2.06 9.21 8.77
C ASN A 53 -3.37 8.70 8.13
N ILE A 54 -3.68 7.40 8.24
CA ILE A 54 -4.95 6.83 7.77
C ILE A 54 -6.13 7.54 8.45
N THR A 55 -6.17 7.59 9.78
CA THR A 55 -7.24 8.27 10.53
C THR A 55 -7.35 9.74 10.16
N SER A 56 -6.23 10.43 9.92
CA SER A 56 -6.26 11.82 9.46
C SER A 56 -6.83 11.96 8.05
N LEU A 57 -6.60 11.00 7.15
CA LEU A 57 -7.12 11.02 5.79
C LEU A 57 -8.60 10.61 5.75
N GLU A 58 -9.01 9.65 6.58
CA GLU A 58 -10.42 9.27 6.78
C GLU A 58 -11.24 10.48 7.25
N GLY A 59 -10.67 11.31 8.13
CA GLY A 59 -11.28 12.57 8.55
C GLY A 59 -11.38 13.66 7.49
N LYS A 60 -10.85 13.43 6.27
CA LYS A 60 -10.82 14.38 5.16
C LYS A 60 -11.57 13.91 3.91
N THR A 61 -12.16 12.72 3.91
CA THR A 61 -12.91 12.24 2.73
C THR A 61 -14.14 13.10 2.43
N GLY A 62 -14.65 13.86 3.40
CA GLY A 62 -15.74 14.82 3.19
C GLY A 62 -15.31 16.18 2.61
N ASP A 63 -14.01 16.39 2.37
CA ASP A 63 -13.52 17.62 1.72
C ASP A 63 -13.89 17.63 0.21
N SER A 64 -13.53 18.68 -0.51
CA SER A 64 -13.73 18.76 -1.98
C SER A 64 -12.41 18.60 -2.76
N TYR A 65 -11.37 18.15 -2.07
CA TYR A 65 -10.02 17.97 -2.59
C TYR A 65 -9.31 16.83 -1.86
N GLU A 66 -8.32 16.26 -2.52
CA GLU A 66 -7.51 15.17 -1.99
C GLU A 66 -6.38 15.71 -1.10
N SER A 67 -6.11 15.00 -0.01
CA SER A 67 -4.92 15.19 0.83
C SER A 67 -4.07 13.93 0.82
N GLY A 68 -2.79 14.04 1.14
CA GLY A 68 -1.93 12.86 1.21
C GLY A 68 -0.88 12.92 2.29
N TYR A 69 -0.15 11.81 2.41
CA TYR A 69 1.02 11.68 3.25
C TYR A 69 2.12 10.94 2.52
N ARG A 70 3.35 11.27 2.88
CA ARG A 70 4.55 10.57 2.49
C ARG A 70 5.28 10.11 3.73
N ILE A 71 5.56 8.80 3.80
CA ILE A 71 6.42 8.20 4.81
C ILE A 71 7.75 7.80 4.17
N GLY A 72 8.83 8.12 4.87
CA GLY A 72 10.19 7.86 4.44
C GLY A 72 11.18 7.82 5.60
N THR A 73 12.45 7.90 5.27
CA THR A 73 13.54 7.90 6.27
C THR A 73 14.51 9.05 6.01
N ASN A 74 14.83 9.83 7.03
CA ASN A 74 15.85 10.88 6.93
C ASN A 74 17.25 10.27 6.82
N SER A 75 18.25 11.07 6.43
CA SER A 75 19.64 10.61 6.31
C SER A 75 20.24 10.07 7.60
N ASN A 76 19.74 10.50 8.76
CA ASN A 76 20.12 10.01 10.09
C ASN A 76 19.32 8.77 10.55
N GLY A 77 18.53 8.15 9.66
CA GLY A 77 17.71 6.97 9.96
C GLY A 77 16.39 7.28 10.67
N SER A 78 16.10 8.54 11.02
CA SER A 78 14.84 8.86 11.68
C SER A 78 13.66 8.84 10.70
N LEU A 79 12.46 8.60 11.22
CA LEU A 79 11.24 8.61 10.40
C LEU A 79 10.99 10.00 9.81
N GLN A 80 10.68 10.03 8.51
CA GLN A 80 10.13 11.20 7.84
C GLN A 80 8.63 10.95 7.61
N ASN A 81 7.77 11.85 8.10
CA ASN A 81 6.34 11.84 7.82
C ASN A 81 5.93 13.24 7.36
N GLN A 82 5.45 13.37 6.13
CA GLN A 82 5.15 14.66 5.50
C GLN A 82 3.72 14.64 4.97
N MET A 83 2.92 15.64 5.34
CA MET A 83 1.64 15.88 4.69
C MET A 83 1.88 16.40 3.26
N LEU A 84 1.16 15.83 2.31
CA LEU A 84 1.14 16.25 0.91
C LEU A 84 -0.16 17.00 0.64
N GLN A 85 -0.02 18.16 0.02
CA GLN A 85 -1.12 19.01 -0.42
C GLN A 85 -0.66 19.68 -1.72
N ASN A 86 -1.62 20.02 -2.55
CA ASN A 86 -1.37 20.79 -3.77
C ASN A 86 -1.73 22.26 -3.54
N LYS A 87 -1.60 23.09 -4.58
CA LYS A 87 -1.87 24.52 -4.53
C LYS A 87 -3.34 24.76 -4.13
N PRO A 88 -3.63 25.85 -3.39
CA PRO A 88 -5.01 26.22 -3.11
C PRO A 88 -5.84 26.30 -4.39
N GLY A 89 -7.03 25.67 -4.37
CA GLY A 89 -7.95 25.62 -5.52
C GLY A 89 -7.80 24.42 -6.44
N THR A 90 -6.84 23.51 -6.22
CA THR A 90 -6.78 22.22 -6.93
C THR A 90 -7.53 21.14 -6.16
N GLN A 91 -8.14 20.19 -6.88
CA GLN A 91 -8.83 19.05 -6.29
C GLN A 91 -7.91 17.85 -6.03
N GLN A 92 -6.75 17.79 -6.67
CA GLN A 92 -5.83 16.65 -6.60
C GLN A 92 -4.65 16.93 -5.69
N VAL A 93 -4.12 15.89 -5.04
CA VAL A 93 -2.88 15.98 -4.24
C VAL A 93 -1.64 15.92 -5.15
N ASP A 94 -0.59 16.68 -4.83
CA ASP A 94 0.70 16.61 -5.52
C ASP A 94 1.55 15.47 -4.91
N LEU A 95 1.53 14.30 -5.58
CA LEU A 95 2.28 13.12 -5.16
C LEU A 95 3.71 13.18 -5.69
N LYS A 96 4.68 13.08 -4.78
CA LYS A 96 6.09 13.05 -5.12
C LYS A 96 6.86 11.99 -4.36
N ALA A 97 7.54 11.12 -5.11
CA ALA A 97 8.46 10.15 -4.57
C ALA A 97 9.91 10.67 -4.59
N PHE A 98 10.68 10.25 -3.59
CA PHE A 98 12.11 10.53 -3.41
C PHE A 98 12.81 9.20 -3.07
N SER A 99 14.14 9.18 -3.05
CA SER A 99 14.90 7.93 -2.84
C SER A 99 14.75 7.37 -1.44
N ASN A 100 14.21 8.17 -0.53
CA ASN A 100 13.87 7.75 0.82
C ASN A 100 12.37 7.61 1.06
N THR A 101 11.51 7.71 0.03
CA THR A 101 10.08 7.37 0.16
C THR A 101 9.90 5.87 0.23
N ILE A 102 9.09 5.41 1.19
CA ILE A 102 8.65 4.01 1.29
C ILE A 102 7.13 3.87 1.20
N THR A 103 6.38 4.88 1.62
CA THR A 103 4.91 4.87 1.54
C THR A 103 4.41 6.20 1.04
N LEU A 104 3.49 6.15 0.08
CA LEU A 104 2.63 7.27 -0.27
C LEU A 104 1.20 6.92 0.09
N MET A 105 0.44 7.93 0.47
CA MET A 105 -0.95 7.80 0.85
C MET A 105 -1.72 8.99 0.31
N HIS A 106 -2.95 8.78 -0.13
CA HIS A 106 -3.87 9.88 -0.39
C HIS A 106 -5.32 9.50 -0.14
N SER A 107 -6.16 10.52 0.02
CA SER A 107 -7.60 10.37 0.17
C SER A 107 -8.31 10.67 -1.13
N HIS A 108 -9.28 9.84 -1.52
CA HIS A 108 -10.34 10.29 -2.43
C HIS A 108 -11.46 10.93 -1.60
N TYR A 109 -11.93 12.10 -2.02
CA TYR A 109 -13.10 12.72 -1.43
C TYR A 109 -14.40 12.10 -1.95
N ASP A 110 -15.49 12.29 -1.21
CA ASP A 110 -16.80 11.72 -1.51
C ASP A 110 -17.30 12.21 -2.88
N GLY A 111 -17.66 11.25 -3.74
CA GLY A 111 -18.07 11.50 -5.13
C GLY A 111 -17.04 11.04 -6.16
N LEU A 112 -15.79 10.81 -5.76
CA LEU A 112 -14.83 10.04 -6.56
C LEU A 112 -15.10 8.53 -6.40
N TYR A 113 -14.61 7.74 -7.36
CA TYR A 113 -14.60 6.29 -7.22
C TYR A 113 -13.72 5.89 -6.02
N PRO A 114 -14.19 5.02 -5.12
CA PRO A 114 -13.41 4.61 -3.95
C PRO A 114 -12.38 3.52 -4.31
N MET A 115 -11.65 3.71 -5.41
CA MET A 115 -10.57 2.85 -5.94
C MET A 115 -9.53 3.73 -6.63
N PHE A 116 -8.28 3.24 -6.73
CA PHE A 116 -7.21 3.95 -7.42
C PHE A 116 -7.61 4.31 -8.86
N SER A 117 -7.30 5.53 -9.27
CA SER A 117 -7.49 6.02 -10.64
C SER A 117 -6.43 5.43 -11.60
N PRO A 118 -6.62 5.55 -12.93
CA PRO A 118 -5.57 5.21 -13.89
C PRO A 118 -4.26 5.99 -13.64
N ASP A 119 -4.36 7.28 -13.32
CA ASP A 119 -3.20 8.13 -13.03
C ASP A 119 -2.44 7.66 -11.78
N ASP A 120 -3.14 7.22 -10.73
CA ASP A 120 -2.51 6.64 -9.54
C ASP A 120 -1.66 5.41 -9.88
N ILE A 121 -2.20 4.53 -10.72
CA ILE A 121 -1.52 3.27 -11.11
C ILE A 121 -0.31 3.57 -11.99
N ILE A 122 -0.45 4.52 -12.93
CA ILE A 122 0.65 4.99 -13.78
C ILE A 122 1.74 5.60 -12.91
N PHE A 123 1.38 6.48 -11.98
CA PHE A 123 2.33 7.09 -11.04
C PHE A 123 3.08 6.04 -10.23
N PHE A 124 2.38 5.04 -9.66
CA PHE A 124 3.04 3.99 -8.88
C PHE A 124 3.99 3.14 -9.72
N ASN A 125 3.60 2.79 -10.95
CA ASN A 125 4.48 2.11 -11.89
C ASN A 125 5.75 2.92 -12.17
N GLN A 126 5.59 4.22 -12.48
CA GLN A 126 6.71 5.11 -12.76
C GLN A 126 7.65 5.24 -11.56
N TRP A 127 7.09 5.31 -10.34
CA TRP A 127 7.89 5.32 -9.12
C TRP A 127 8.71 4.03 -8.96
N ILE A 128 8.10 2.85 -9.16
CA ILE A 128 8.81 1.56 -9.09
C ILE A 128 9.93 1.49 -10.13
N VAL A 129 9.64 1.84 -11.39
CA VAL A 129 10.61 1.80 -12.49
C VAL A 129 11.75 2.78 -12.23
N TRP A 130 11.45 3.98 -11.76
CA TRP A 130 12.46 4.94 -11.33
C TRP A 130 13.34 4.38 -10.21
N ALA A 131 12.74 3.71 -9.21
CA ALA A 131 13.48 3.13 -8.11
C ALA A 131 14.37 1.95 -8.56
N GLN A 132 13.91 1.14 -9.51
CA GLN A 132 14.71 0.08 -10.15
C GLN A 132 15.93 0.67 -10.86
N ASN A 133 15.72 1.72 -11.66
CA ASN A 133 16.80 2.42 -12.36
C ASN A 133 17.78 3.09 -11.39
N TRP A 134 17.29 3.70 -10.31
CA TRP A 134 18.11 4.23 -9.22
C TRP A 134 19.00 3.14 -8.62
N ASN A 135 18.43 1.96 -8.35
CA ASN A 135 19.15 0.83 -7.77
C ASN A 135 20.18 0.23 -8.72
N ALA A 136 19.93 0.26 -10.04
CA ALA A 136 20.85 -0.25 -11.06
C ALA A 136 22.16 0.54 -11.15
N VAL A 137 22.17 1.84 -10.78
CA VAL A 137 23.38 2.66 -10.74
C VAL A 137 24.22 2.31 -9.51
N PRO A 138 25.44 1.76 -9.63
CA PRO A 138 26.20 1.24 -8.48
C PRO A 138 26.47 2.26 -7.38
N THR A 139 26.71 3.52 -7.74
CA THR A 139 27.07 4.61 -6.82
C THR A 139 25.88 5.22 -6.07
N ASN A 140 24.65 4.91 -6.49
CA ASN A 140 23.46 5.44 -5.81
C ASN A 140 23.27 4.78 -4.45
N THR A 141 23.32 5.61 -3.41
CA THR A 141 23.12 5.21 -2.02
C THR A 141 22.20 6.21 -1.30
N PRO A 142 21.27 5.75 -0.43
CA PRO A 142 20.96 4.34 -0.18
C PRO A 142 20.24 3.69 -1.39
N LYS A 143 20.25 2.35 -1.43
CA LYS A 143 19.38 1.59 -2.32
C LYS A 143 17.94 1.64 -1.82
N ILE A 144 17.00 1.71 -2.74
CA ILE A 144 15.57 1.78 -2.45
C ILE A 144 15.04 0.35 -2.25
N PRO A 145 14.46 0.00 -1.09
CA PRO A 145 13.91 -1.32 -0.86
C PRO A 145 12.59 -1.49 -1.64
N LEU A 146 12.68 -1.97 -2.88
CA LEU A 146 11.52 -2.10 -3.78
C LEU A 146 10.37 -2.90 -3.14
N ASN A 147 10.72 -3.91 -2.36
CA ASN A 147 9.77 -4.80 -1.68
C ASN A 147 9.09 -4.17 -0.44
N ASN A 148 9.36 -2.90 -0.16
CA ASN A 148 8.76 -2.08 0.89
C ASN A 148 7.98 -0.89 0.32
N LEU A 149 7.91 -0.73 -1.01
CA LEU A 149 7.14 0.35 -1.62
C LEU A 149 5.66 0.07 -1.52
N THR A 150 4.94 0.99 -0.89
CA THR A 150 3.49 0.93 -0.74
C THR A 150 2.83 2.23 -1.18
N PHE A 151 1.70 2.11 -1.86
CA PHE A 151 0.82 3.23 -2.18
C PHE A 151 -0.58 2.94 -1.64
N THR A 152 -1.11 3.83 -0.80
CA THR A 152 -2.37 3.63 -0.09
C THR A 152 -3.40 4.69 -0.47
N LEU A 153 -4.58 4.23 -0.86
CA LEU A 153 -5.76 5.06 -1.06
C LEU A 153 -6.68 4.94 0.17
N VAL A 154 -7.16 6.07 0.65
CA VAL A 154 -8.12 6.21 1.74
C VAL A 154 -9.43 6.76 1.20
N THR A 155 -10.55 6.12 1.52
CA THR A 155 -11.89 6.49 1.03
C THR A 155 -12.92 6.28 2.12
N SER A 156 -14.09 6.91 2.01
CA SER A 156 -15.21 6.67 2.92
C SER A 156 -15.78 5.24 2.84
N ASN A 157 -15.46 4.48 1.79
CA ASN A 157 -15.89 3.09 1.60
C ASN A 157 -14.82 2.04 1.95
N GLY A 158 -13.63 2.46 2.37
CA GLY A 158 -12.54 1.57 2.77
C GLY A 158 -11.17 2.03 2.26
N ASN A 159 -10.12 1.39 2.77
CA ASN A 159 -8.74 1.72 2.47
C ASN A 159 -8.11 0.63 1.61
N TYR A 160 -7.39 1.02 0.57
CA TYR A 160 -6.75 0.10 -0.37
C TYR A 160 -5.25 0.38 -0.44
N SER A 161 -4.43 -0.67 -0.46
CA SER A 161 -2.98 -0.50 -0.58
C SER A 161 -2.44 -1.38 -1.69
N PHE A 162 -1.66 -0.77 -2.57
CA PHE A 162 -0.74 -1.47 -3.44
C PHE A 162 0.59 -1.70 -2.74
N ASN A 163 0.98 -2.96 -2.58
CA ASN A 163 2.34 -3.30 -2.15
C ASN A 163 3.09 -3.93 -3.30
N PHE A 164 4.35 -3.55 -3.46
CA PHE A 164 5.23 -4.16 -4.44
C PHE A 164 6.09 -5.25 -3.78
N ASP A 165 6.21 -6.42 -4.42
CA ASP A 165 6.96 -7.55 -3.85
C ASP A 165 8.48 -7.45 -4.06
N GLY A 166 8.93 -6.50 -4.87
CA GLY A 166 10.34 -6.26 -5.19
C GLY A 166 10.85 -6.96 -6.45
N THR A 167 9.97 -7.64 -7.19
CA THR A 167 10.31 -8.20 -8.51
C THR A 167 10.65 -7.10 -9.52
N SER A 168 11.12 -7.49 -10.71
CA SER A 168 11.28 -6.55 -11.83
C SER A 168 9.93 -6.30 -12.49
N THR A 169 9.67 -5.05 -12.90
CA THR A 169 8.47 -4.66 -13.63
C THR A 169 8.86 -3.76 -14.80
N ALA A 170 8.07 -3.80 -15.87
CA ALA A 170 8.27 -2.93 -17.01
C ALA A 170 7.52 -1.60 -16.80
N PRO A 171 7.99 -0.50 -17.41
CA PRO A 171 7.18 0.70 -17.50
C PRO A 171 5.89 0.40 -18.28
N LEU A 172 4.78 0.94 -17.78
CA LEU A 172 3.55 1.06 -18.55
C LEU A 172 3.80 1.93 -19.80
N PRO A 173 2.96 1.81 -20.84
CA PRO A 173 3.08 2.65 -22.03
C PRO A 173 3.16 4.14 -21.70
N ASN A 174 3.96 4.88 -22.45
CA ASN A 174 3.90 6.34 -22.39
C ASN A 174 2.66 6.80 -23.16
N TYR A 175 1.57 7.05 -22.44
CA TYR A 175 0.30 7.44 -23.03
C TYR A 175 0.36 8.86 -23.59
N THR A 176 -0.12 9.04 -24.81
CA THR A 176 -0.49 10.37 -25.31
C THR A 176 -1.72 10.89 -24.55
N GLN A 177 -1.96 12.20 -24.60
CA GLN A 177 -3.14 12.81 -23.98
C GLN A 177 -4.45 12.11 -24.39
N GLN A 178 -4.63 11.83 -25.69
CA GLN A 178 -5.83 11.14 -26.19
C GLN A 178 -5.96 9.72 -25.63
N GLN A 179 -4.84 9.01 -25.47
CA GLN A 179 -4.86 7.66 -24.92
C GLN A 179 -5.16 7.64 -23.43
N LEU A 180 -4.76 8.67 -22.66
CA LEU A 180 -5.16 8.83 -21.27
C LEU A 180 -6.67 9.09 -21.17
N GLU A 181 -7.20 10.01 -21.98
CA GLU A 181 -8.65 10.26 -22.03
C GLU A 181 -9.45 9.02 -22.42
N ASP A 182 -8.93 8.23 -23.37
CA ASP A 182 -9.54 6.95 -23.74
C ASP A 182 -9.47 5.91 -22.61
N LEU A 183 -8.38 5.90 -21.86
CA LEU A 183 -8.16 5.00 -20.72
C LEU A 183 -9.08 5.36 -19.55
N ASP A 184 -9.24 6.65 -19.24
CA ASP A 184 -10.15 7.16 -18.21
C ASP A 184 -11.61 6.88 -18.57
N ARG A 185 -11.95 7.04 -19.85
CA ARG A 185 -13.26 6.69 -20.38
C ARG A 185 -13.51 5.19 -20.26
N ASP A 186 -12.55 4.35 -20.64
CA ASP A 186 -12.66 2.90 -20.49
C ASP A 186 -12.83 2.53 -19.01
N TYR A 187 -11.95 3.04 -18.13
CA TYR A 187 -12.00 2.84 -16.69
C TYR A 187 -13.40 3.14 -16.12
N THR A 188 -13.95 4.30 -16.46
CA THR A 188 -15.26 4.74 -15.99
C THR A 188 -16.41 3.96 -16.62
N TYR A 189 -16.55 4.00 -17.94
CA TYR A 189 -17.76 3.52 -18.62
C TYR A 189 -17.77 2.02 -18.87
N LYS A 190 -16.60 1.41 -19.11
CA LYS A 190 -16.51 -0.03 -19.40
C LYS A 190 -16.36 -0.85 -18.12
N TYR A 191 -15.72 -0.33 -17.09
CA TYR A 191 -15.47 -1.06 -15.84
C TYR A 191 -16.33 -0.55 -14.69
N LEU A 192 -16.09 0.66 -14.17
CA LEU A 192 -16.58 1.03 -12.84
C LEU A 192 -18.06 1.44 -12.77
N ASN A 193 -18.62 2.09 -13.79
CA ASN A 193 -20.03 2.53 -13.81
C ASN A 193 -21.03 1.38 -13.59
N LYS A 194 -20.61 0.14 -13.88
CA LYS A 194 -21.42 -1.05 -13.60
C LYS A 194 -21.71 -1.26 -12.12
N ALA A 195 -20.86 -0.72 -11.24
CA ALA A 195 -20.96 -0.84 -9.80
C ALA A 195 -21.52 0.42 -9.12
N VAL A 196 -21.99 1.41 -9.89
CA VAL A 196 -22.50 2.68 -9.37
C VAL A 196 -24.01 2.75 -9.56
N THR A 197 -24.69 3.18 -8.50
CA THR A 197 -26.08 3.62 -8.58
C THR A 197 -26.19 5.05 -8.10
N VAL A 198 -26.78 5.93 -8.91
CA VAL A 198 -26.95 7.35 -8.57
C VAL A 198 -28.32 7.56 -7.96
N GLY A 199 -28.38 8.13 -6.74
CA GLY A 199 -29.65 8.46 -6.09
C GLY A 199 -30.36 9.62 -6.81
N ASN A 200 -31.68 9.48 -7.01
CA ASN A 200 -32.48 10.32 -7.92
C ASN A 200 -32.65 11.81 -7.52
N VAL A 201 -32.06 12.28 -6.42
CA VAL A 201 -32.35 13.64 -5.89
C VAL A 201 -31.18 14.39 -5.26
N SER A 202 -30.04 13.74 -4.97
CA SER A 202 -28.90 14.36 -4.29
C SER A 202 -27.57 14.23 -5.03
N GLY A 203 -27.52 13.49 -6.15
CA GLY A 203 -26.27 13.20 -6.86
C GLY A 203 -25.31 12.30 -6.07
N ILE A 204 -25.73 11.79 -4.92
CA ILE A 204 -24.94 10.86 -4.10
C ILE A 204 -24.84 9.53 -4.86
N ALA A 205 -23.60 9.15 -5.19
CA ALA A 205 -23.28 7.85 -5.76
C ALA A 205 -23.22 6.80 -4.64
N ASN A 206 -23.95 5.71 -4.82
CA ASN A 206 -23.80 4.51 -4.00
C ASN A 206 -22.99 3.48 -4.78
N PHE A 207 -21.95 2.94 -4.14
CA PHE A 207 -21.05 1.96 -4.73
C PHE A 207 -21.37 0.56 -4.22
N ASP A 208 -21.64 -0.36 -5.14
CA ASP A 208 -21.56 -1.79 -4.87
C ASP A 208 -20.07 -2.17 -4.80
N MET A 209 -19.51 -2.15 -3.59
CA MET A 209 -18.05 -2.29 -3.40
C MET A 209 -17.51 -3.64 -3.88
N GLU A 210 -18.25 -4.73 -3.73
CA GLU A 210 -17.79 -6.04 -4.21
C GLU A 210 -17.71 -6.07 -5.74
N ARG A 211 -18.73 -5.51 -6.42
CA ARG A 211 -18.72 -5.37 -7.87
C ARG A 211 -17.67 -4.36 -8.35
N LEU A 212 -17.50 -3.26 -7.62
CA LEU A 212 -16.51 -2.23 -7.94
C LEU A 212 -15.09 -2.80 -7.87
N GLU A 213 -14.74 -3.49 -6.79
CA GLU A 213 -13.47 -4.17 -6.61
C GLU A 213 -13.25 -5.22 -7.71
N THR A 214 -14.28 -5.97 -8.10
CA THR A 214 -14.22 -6.96 -9.19
C THR A 214 -13.91 -6.30 -10.54
N GLU A 215 -14.63 -5.22 -10.90
CA GLU A 215 -14.42 -4.53 -12.17
C GLU A 215 -13.09 -3.77 -12.19
N PHE A 216 -12.64 -3.23 -11.05
CA PHE A 216 -11.30 -2.67 -10.89
C PHE A 216 -10.21 -3.71 -11.14
N LEU A 217 -10.34 -4.91 -10.57
CA LEU A 217 -9.37 -5.98 -10.79
C LEU A 217 -9.34 -6.45 -12.25
N LYS A 218 -10.49 -6.44 -12.96
CA LYS A 218 -10.53 -6.69 -14.41
C LYS A 218 -9.80 -5.59 -15.18
N PHE A 219 -10.02 -4.32 -14.83
CA PHE A 219 -9.28 -3.20 -15.44
C PHE A 219 -7.77 -3.35 -15.23
N MET A 220 -7.33 -3.66 -14.01
CA MET A 220 -5.93 -3.93 -13.69
C MET A 220 -5.36 -5.05 -14.57
N ASN A 221 -6.08 -6.18 -14.68
CA ASN A 221 -5.65 -7.31 -15.52
C ASN A 221 -5.55 -6.95 -17.01
N ASP A 222 -6.50 -6.19 -17.53
CA ASP A 222 -6.64 -5.93 -18.97
C ASP A 222 -5.74 -4.79 -19.46
N LYS A 223 -5.52 -3.76 -18.63
CA LYS A 223 -4.92 -2.48 -19.05
C LYS A 223 -3.67 -2.09 -18.27
N MET A 224 -3.57 -2.51 -17.01
CA MET A 224 -2.55 -2.03 -16.08
C MET A 224 -1.80 -3.16 -15.37
N ASN A 225 -1.60 -4.28 -16.06
CA ASN A 225 -0.97 -5.44 -15.46
C ASN A 225 0.47 -5.11 -15.08
N MET A 226 0.80 -5.32 -13.82
CA MET A 226 2.10 -5.02 -13.25
C MET A 226 2.58 -6.24 -12.47
N ASN A 227 3.66 -6.86 -12.95
CA ASN A 227 4.25 -7.99 -12.24
C ASN A 227 4.70 -7.54 -10.84
N GLY A 228 4.46 -8.37 -9.83
CA GLY A 228 4.83 -8.09 -8.44
C GLY A 228 3.91 -7.15 -7.66
N LEU A 229 2.91 -6.56 -8.32
CA LEU A 229 1.92 -5.71 -7.67
C LEU A 229 0.88 -6.56 -6.93
N LYS A 230 0.60 -6.21 -5.67
CA LYS A 230 -0.43 -6.84 -4.85
C LYS A 230 -1.38 -5.78 -4.31
N LEU A 231 -2.69 -6.00 -4.48
CA LEU A 231 -3.73 -5.15 -3.92
C LEU A 231 -4.23 -5.73 -2.60
N TYR A 232 -4.32 -4.87 -1.59
CA TYR A 232 -4.87 -5.18 -0.29
C TYR A 232 -6.00 -4.24 0.04
N LYS A 233 -6.98 -4.76 0.77
CA LYS A 233 -8.04 -4.01 1.42
C LYS A 233 -7.78 -4.02 2.93
N THR A 234 -7.84 -2.85 3.54
CA THR A 234 -7.78 -2.68 4.98
C THR A 234 -9.11 -2.12 5.45
N THR A 235 -9.76 -2.85 6.35
CA THR A 235 -10.99 -2.43 7.03
C THR A 235 -10.73 -2.39 8.53
N THR A 236 -11.69 -1.87 9.29
CA THR A 236 -11.67 -1.92 10.76
C THR A 236 -11.57 -3.35 11.30
N ASN A 237 -12.07 -4.34 10.55
CA ASN A 237 -12.15 -5.74 10.98
C ASN A 237 -10.92 -6.57 10.61
N GLY A 238 -10.01 -6.02 9.80
CA GLY A 238 -8.81 -6.73 9.36
C GLY A 238 -8.38 -6.36 7.96
N ASN A 239 -7.34 -7.07 7.53
CA ASN A 239 -6.69 -6.92 6.25
C ASN A 239 -6.99 -8.12 5.36
N SER A 240 -7.17 -7.89 4.06
CA SER A 240 -7.33 -8.96 3.08
C SER A 240 -6.61 -8.62 1.78
N SER A 241 -6.15 -9.64 1.08
CA SER A 241 -5.60 -9.52 -0.27
C SER A 241 -6.72 -9.69 -1.29
N LEU A 242 -6.69 -8.87 -2.35
CA LEU A 242 -7.67 -8.90 -3.44
C LEU A 242 -6.98 -9.35 -4.73
N THR A 243 -7.54 -10.37 -5.36
CA THR A 243 -7.01 -10.94 -6.61
C THR A 243 -8.14 -11.28 -7.58
N LEU A 244 -7.82 -11.39 -8.88
CA LEU A 244 -8.76 -11.88 -9.89
C LEU A 244 -8.44 -13.35 -10.21
N VAL A 245 -9.42 -14.24 -10.06
CA VAL A 245 -9.31 -15.66 -10.41
C VAL A 245 -10.47 -16.02 -11.33
N ASN A 246 -10.18 -16.41 -12.57
CA ASN A 246 -11.19 -16.76 -13.58
C ASN A 246 -12.27 -15.68 -13.79
N GLY A 247 -11.87 -14.40 -13.76
CA GLY A 247 -12.78 -13.27 -13.95
C GLY A 247 -13.61 -12.88 -12.72
N THR A 248 -13.42 -13.58 -11.60
CA THR A 248 -14.10 -13.31 -10.32
C THR A 248 -13.09 -12.83 -9.28
N ARG A 249 -13.50 -11.85 -8.47
CA ARG A 249 -12.73 -11.40 -7.31
C ARG A 249 -12.57 -12.55 -6.31
N LYS A 250 -11.35 -12.78 -5.87
CA LYS A 250 -11.01 -13.61 -4.73
C LYS A 250 -10.39 -12.74 -3.65
N GLU A 251 -11.03 -12.75 -2.48
CA GLU A 251 -10.52 -12.18 -1.25
C GLU A 251 -9.85 -13.27 -0.42
N THR A 252 -8.73 -12.96 0.20
CA THR A 252 -8.03 -13.88 1.11
C THR A 252 -7.53 -13.10 2.30
N ASP A 253 -8.04 -13.46 3.46
CA ASP A 253 -7.72 -12.82 4.74
C ASP A 253 -6.22 -12.88 5.01
N CYS A 254 -5.68 -11.75 5.46
CA CYS A 254 -4.36 -11.65 6.05
C CYS A 254 -4.55 -11.62 7.58
N PRO A 255 -4.41 -12.77 8.26
CA PRO A 255 -4.64 -12.84 9.70
C PRO A 255 -3.73 -11.87 10.48
N ASN A 256 -4.34 -11.31 11.53
CA ASN A 256 -3.73 -10.32 12.44
C ASN A 256 -2.67 -10.89 13.36
#